data_AF-A0A1M7RCE5-F1
#
_entry.id   AF-A0A1M7RCE5-F1
#
_cell.length_a   1.000
_cell.length_b   1.000
_cell.length_c   1.000
_cell.angle_alpha   90.00
_cell.angle_beta   90.00
_cell.angle_gamma   90.00
#
_symmetry.space_group_name_H-M   'P 1'
#
loop_
_entity.id
_entity.type
_entity.pdbx_description
1 polymer ?
#
loop_
_entity_poly.entity_id
_entity_poly.type
_entity_poly.pdbx_seq_one_letter_code
_entity_poly.pdbx_strand_id
1 'polypeptide(L)'
;MKHEVQHQLPAKPSTEESKRILQSDQYGYTDKEVTIIVDFLYRLAAIDLNIYEESTRTNTQVIHIKDYNDDHSKKSIPISKGKYRRAG
;
A
#
# COMPACT_ATOMS: atom_id res chain seq x y z
N MET A 1 12.76 13.71 -0.06
CA MET A 1 11.30 13.54 -0.16
C MET A 1 11.05 12.18 -0.79
N LYS A 2 10.51 11.21 -0.04
CA LYS A 2 10.06 9.95 -0.66
C LYS A 2 8.68 10.25 -1.26
N HIS A 3 8.53 10.06 -2.56
CA HIS A 3 7.22 10.13 -3.20
C HIS A 3 6.39 8.96 -2.65
N GLU A 4 5.35 9.25 -1.87
CA GLU A 4 4.25 8.29 -1.68
C GLU A 4 3.64 8.08 -3.06
N VAL A 5 3.89 6.91 -3.64
CA VAL A 5 3.26 6.49 -4.87
C VAL A 5 1.83 6.13 -4.50
N GLN A 6 0.87 7.02 -4.79
CA GLN A 6 -0.55 6.65 -4.75
C GLN A 6 -0.77 5.64 -5.87
N HIS A 7 -1.22 4.45 -5.48
CA HIS A 7 -1.53 3.43 -6.46
C HIS A 7 -2.87 3.81 -7.09
N GLN A 8 -2.93 3.80 -8.42
CA GLN A 8 -4.17 4.02 -9.15
C GLN A 8 -4.59 2.71 -9.79
N LEU A 9 -5.90 2.47 -9.85
CA LEU A 9 -6.38 1.37 -10.67
C LEU A 9 -5.96 1.61 -12.13
N PRO A 10 -5.56 0.55 -12.84
CA PRO A 10 -5.40 0.62 -14.28
C PRO A 10 -6.73 0.99 -14.93
N ALA A 11 -6.68 1.55 -16.13
CA ALA A 11 -7.89 1.87 -16.87
C ALA A 11 -8.76 0.61 -17.05
N LYS A 12 -10.08 0.80 -16.94
CA LYS A 12 -11.03 -0.28 -17.20
C LYS A 12 -10.83 -0.80 -18.63
N PRO A 13 -10.74 -2.13 -18.84
CA PRO A 13 -10.54 -2.70 -20.17
C PRO A 13 -11.71 -2.35 -21.10
N SER A 14 -11.44 -2.29 -22.40
CA SER A 14 -12.49 -2.07 -23.39
C SER A 14 -13.49 -3.24 -23.40
N THR A 15 -14.68 -3.04 -23.97
CA THR A 15 -15.66 -4.12 -24.10
C THR A 15 -15.14 -5.29 -24.94
N GLU A 16 -14.31 -5.01 -25.95
CA GLU A 16 -13.71 -6.00 -26.83
C GLU A 16 -12.64 -6.83 -26.12
N GLU A 17 -11.76 -6.16 -25.37
CA GLU A 17 -10.78 -6.83 -24.50
C GLU A 17 -11.47 -7.67 -23.43
N SER A 18 -12.50 -7.11 -22.80
CA SER A 18 -13.29 -7.79 -21.78
C SER A 18 -13.98 -9.03 -22.32
N LYS A 19 -14.53 -8.97 -23.54
CA LYS A 19 -15.07 -10.14 -24.22
C LYS A 19 -14.01 -11.20 -24.45
N ARG A 20 -12.82 -10.82 -24.96
CA ARG A 20 -11.73 -11.79 -25.16
C ARG A 20 -11.28 -12.47 -23.87
N ILE A 21 -11.29 -11.74 -22.76
CA ILE A 21 -10.92 -12.27 -21.44
C ILE A 21 -12.01 -13.22 -20.89
N LEU A 22 -13.28 -12.85 -21.07
CA LEU A 22 -14.42 -13.61 -20.53
C LEU A 22 -14.90 -14.74 -21.43
N GLN A 23 -14.58 -14.70 -22.72
CA GLN A 23 -14.84 -15.78 -23.67
C GLN A 23 -13.92 -16.95 -23.34
N SER A 24 -14.42 -17.86 -22.51
CA SER A 24 -13.90 -19.23 -22.43
C SER A 24 -14.64 -20.10 -23.44
N ASP A 25 -14.02 -21.21 -23.87
CA ASP A 25 -14.56 -22.13 -24.88
C ASP A 25 -15.98 -22.65 -24.59
N GLN A 26 -16.49 -22.50 -23.36
CA GLN A 26 -17.81 -22.98 -22.94
C GLN A 26 -18.89 -21.90 -22.77
N TYR A 27 -18.55 -20.62 -22.64
CA TYR A 27 -19.54 -19.59 -22.31
C TYR A 27 -19.38 -18.34 -23.19
N GLY A 28 -20.35 -18.14 -24.07
CA GLY A 28 -20.52 -16.90 -24.82
C GLY A 28 -21.36 -15.91 -24.01
N TYR A 29 -20.71 -14.92 -23.41
CA TYR A 29 -21.41 -13.82 -22.73
C TYR A 29 -21.89 -12.78 -23.74
N THR A 30 -23.10 -12.27 -23.51
CA THR A 30 -23.61 -11.08 -24.21
C THR A 30 -22.86 -9.82 -23.76
N ASP A 31 -22.87 -8.78 -24.59
CA ASP A 31 -22.25 -7.47 -24.29
C ASP A 31 -22.71 -6.89 -22.95
N LYS A 32 -23.99 -7.10 -22.63
CA LYS A 32 -24.59 -6.63 -21.37
C LYS A 32 -24.02 -7.39 -20.18
N GLU A 33 -23.91 -8.71 -20.27
CA GLU A 33 -23.33 -9.54 -19.21
C GLU A 33 -21.85 -9.22 -19.01
N VAL A 34 -21.09 -9.08 -20.10
CA VAL A 34 -19.69 -8.64 -20.04
C VAL A 34 -19.57 -7.29 -19.31
N THR A 35 -20.42 -6.32 -19.65
CA THR A 35 -20.40 -5.00 -19.01
C THR A 35 -20.63 -5.11 -17.51
N ILE A 36 -21.64 -5.87 -17.09
CA ILE A 36 -21.99 -6.08 -15.67
C ILE A 36 -20.85 -6.76 -14.92
N ILE A 37 -20.26 -7.81 -15.49
CA ILE A 37 -19.15 -8.56 -14.88
C ILE A 37 -17.94 -7.65 -14.69
N VAL A 38 -17.54 -6.91 -15.73
CA VAL A 38 -16.37 -6.03 -15.67
C VAL A 38 -16.60 -4.87 -14.71
N ASP A 39 -17.81 -4.28 -14.70
CA ASP A 39 -18.16 -3.23 -13.73
C ASP A 39 -18.06 -3.71 -12.30
N PHE A 40 -18.55 -4.92 -12.02
CA PHE A 40 -18.46 -5.53 -10.71
C PHE A 40 -17.00 -5.76 -10.29
N LEU A 41 -16.19 -6.39 -11.16
CA LEU A 41 -14.78 -6.67 -10.89
C LEU A 41 -13.97 -5.38 -10.68
N TYR A 42 -14.24 -4.35 -11.48
CA TYR A 42 -13.55 -3.07 -11.36
C TYR A 42 -13.85 -2.38 -10.03
N ARG A 43 -15.11 -2.41 -9.57
CA ARG A 43 -15.50 -1.89 -8.25
C ARG A 43 -14.86 -2.68 -7.12
N LEU A 44 -14.79 -4.00 -7.25
CA LEU A 44 -14.15 -4.86 -6.25
C LEU A 44 -12.66 -4.53 -6.13
N ALA A 45 -11.96 -4.42 -7.26
CA ALA A 45 -10.54 -4.05 -7.27
C ALA A 45 -10.29 -2.64 -6.69
N ALA A 46 -11.22 -1.70 -6.85
CA ALA A 46 -11.15 -0.39 -6.20
C ALA A 46 -11.26 -0.46 -4.68
N ILE A 47 -12.12 -1.34 -4.15
CA ILE A 47 -12.24 -1.55 -2.72
C ILE A 47 -10.97 -2.21 -2.17
N ASP A 48 -10.47 -3.25 -2.83
CA ASP A 48 -9.24 -3.94 -2.41
C ASP A 48 -8.04 -2.99 -2.39
N LEU A 49 -7.93 -2.11 -3.40
CA LEU A 49 -6.86 -1.12 -3.44
C LEU A 49 -6.94 -0.15 -2.28
N ASN A 50 -8.14 0.36 -1.95
CA ASN A 50 -8.33 1.25 -0.81
C ASN A 50 -7.93 0.58 0.51
N ILE A 51 -8.33 -0.68 0.71
CA ILE A 51 -7.97 -1.46 1.91
C ILE A 51 -6.44 -1.64 1.97
N TYR A 52 -5.81 -1.96 0.85
CA TYR A 52 -4.35 -2.09 0.78
C TYR A 52 -3.67 -0.75 1.16
N GLU A 53 -4.07 0.37 0.56
CA GLU A 53 -3.51 1.67 0.90
C GLU A 53 -3.69 2.03 2.38
N GLU A 54 -4.88 1.79 2.94
CA GLU A 54 -5.17 2.06 4.36
C GLU A 54 -4.31 1.19 5.29
N SER A 55 -4.09 -0.07 4.93
CA SER A 55 -3.19 -0.97 5.67
C SER A 55 -1.73 -0.51 5.62
N THR A 56 -1.26 0.01 4.48
CA THR A 56 0.11 0.52 4.36
C THR A 56 0.32 1.80 5.15
N ARG A 57 -0.67 2.70 5.20
CA ARG A 57 -0.62 3.93 6.00
C ARG A 57 -0.60 3.63 7.50
N THR A 58 -1.41 2.68 7.95
CA THR A 58 -1.52 2.33 9.38
C THR A 58 -0.32 1.52 9.89
N ASN A 59 0.28 0.65 9.07
CA ASN A 59 1.49 -0.11 9.43
C ASN A 59 2.81 0.63 9.24
N THR A 60 2.81 1.79 8.58
CA THR A 60 4.03 2.59 8.47
C THR A 60 4.27 3.30 9.80
N GLN A 61 5.25 2.83 10.59
CA GLN A 61 5.73 3.57 11.76
C GLN A 61 6.24 4.95 11.32
N VAL A 62 5.45 5.98 11.58
CA VAL A 62 5.89 7.36 11.48
C VAL A 62 6.90 7.60 12.59
N ILE A 63 8.19 7.39 12.29
CA ILE A 63 9.26 7.79 13.19
C ILE A 63 9.34 9.32 13.11
N HIS A 64 8.70 9.99 14.05
CA HIS A 64 8.94 11.40 14.30
C HIS A 64 10.37 11.57 14.81
N ILE A 65 11.31 11.82 13.89
CA ILE A 65 12.62 12.36 14.25
C ILE A 65 12.34 13.79 14.71
N LYS A 66 12.23 14.00 16.02
CA LYS A 66 12.21 15.35 16.58
C LYS A 66 13.50 16.04 16.12
N ASP A 67 13.36 17.22 15.53
CA ASP A 67 14.52 18.08 15.27
C ASP A 67 15.25 18.28 16.59
N TYR A 68 16.52 17.85 16.61
CA TYR A 68 17.44 18.08 17.71
C TYR A 68 17.75 19.58 17.70
N ASN A 69 16.85 20.39 18.25
CA ASN A 69 17.18 21.77 18.59
C ASN A 69 18.19 21.71 19.72
N ASP A 70 19.45 21.93 19.35
CA ASP A 70 20.59 22.14 20.23
C ASP A 70 20.30 23.33 21.16
N ASP A 71 19.63 23.05 22.27
CA ASP A 71 19.82 23.83 23.48
C ASP A 71 20.78 23.04 24.38
N HIS A 72 22.05 23.45 24.37
CA HIS A 72 23.13 22.91 25.19
C HIS A 72 22.96 23.18 26.69
N SER A 73 21.73 23.29 27.21
CA SER A 73 21.43 23.43 28.62
C SER A 73 21.48 22.06 29.33
N LYS A 74 22.71 21.52 29.37
CA LYS A 74 23.28 20.63 30.39
C LYS A 74 22.31 19.63 31.05
N LYS A 75 22.36 18.38 30.57
CA LYS A 75 22.50 17.17 31.40
C LYS A 75 22.76 15.97 30.48
N SER A 76 24.04 15.71 30.22
CA SER A 76 24.49 14.42 29.69
C SER A 76 24.05 13.32 30.66
N ILE A 77 23.27 12.36 30.16
CA ILE A 77 22.89 11.16 30.91
C ILE A 77 24.17 10.33 31.06
N PRO A 78 24.64 10.03 32.28
CA PRO A 78 25.78 9.17 32.44
C PRO A 78 25.38 7.76 32.01
N ILE A 79 26.02 7.25 30.95
CA ILE A 79 25.93 5.84 30.58
C ILE A 79 26.58 5.08 31.73
N SER A 80 25.76 4.57 32.65
CA SER A 80 26.23 3.69 33.72
C SER A 80 27.03 2.57 33.06
N LYS A 81 28.31 2.41 33.44
CA LYS A 81 29.14 1.32 32.95
C LYS A 81 28.52 0.00 33.41
N GLY A 82 27.68 -0.57 32.55
CA GLY A 82 27.11 -1.90 32.73
C GLY A 82 28.24 -2.91 32.89
N LYS A 83 28.17 -3.72 33.94
CA LYS A 83 29.13 -4.77 34.34
C LYS A 83 29.16 -5.95 33.35
N TYR A 84 29.42 -5.70 32.08
CA TYR A 84 29.68 -6.75 31.09
C TYR A 84 31.06 -6.51 30.48
N ARG A 85 32.09 -7.05 31.15
CA ARG A 85 33.38 -7.32 30.52
C ARG A 85 33.12 -8.31 29.39
N ARG A 86 33.39 -7.93 28.14
CA ARG A 86 33.60 -8.91 27.07
C ARG A 86 34.84 -9.73 27.42
N ALA A 87 34.72 -11.04 27.22
CA ALA A 87 35.72 -12.04 27.53
C ALA A 87 37.07 -11.77 26.84
N GLY A 88 38.15 -12.08 27.56
CA GLY A 88 39.43 -12.50 27.03
C GLY A 88 39.78 -13.81 27.72
#